data_AF-Q7P7B9-F1
#
_entry.id   AF-Q7P7B9-F1
#
_cell.length_a   1.000
_cell.length_b   1.000
_cell.length_c   1.000
_cell.angle_alpha   90.00
_cell.angle_beta   90.00
_cell.angle_gamma   90.00
#
_symmetry.space_group_name_H-M   'P 1'
#
loop_
_entity.id
_entity.type
_entity.pdbx_description
1 polymer ?
#
loop_
_entity_poly.entity_id
_entity_poly.type
_entity_poly.pdbx_seq_one_letter_code
_entity_poly.pdbx_strand_id
1 'polypeptide(L)'
;MEYRCDCSKCKVRCDGKSLGIYNFKGDVEYSEYFENKIINKLCKRNRYAKKTEKDGYSDIEVCISENGALKCYIEVKAQRRTFMSVEKILPNSNLIPSETMALNLSDPLRYFDIAKKETIPIYILWVLSNRPCTVNNDEVKYFYQKVDILEKIYNKYKNTRTFRRKSETGDIVNGEHKGVVVNYHFSLSELKEIKM
;
A
#
# COMPACT_ATOMS: atom_id res chain seq x y z
N MET A 1 11.17 -3.58 16.02
CA MET A 1 11.51 -4.82 15.30
C MET A 1 12.17 -4.39 14.00
N GLU A 2 13.45 -4.69 13.82
CA GLU A 2 14.19 -4.31 12.60
C GLU A 2 13.97 -5.42 11.56
N TYR A 3 13.27 -5.13 10.47
CA TYR A 3 12.82 -6.09 9.46
C TYR A 3 13.91 -6.44 8.43
N ARG A 4 15.15 -6.71 8.87
CA ARG A 4 16.24 -7.05 7.94
C ARG A 4 16.06 -8.46 7.36
N CYS A 5 15.32 -8.56 6.27
CA CYS A 5 15.09 -9.81 5.54
C CYS A 5 16.10 -9.96 4.39
N ASP A 6 16.94 -10.98 4.49
CA ASP A 6 17.93 -11.35 3.48
C ASP A 6 17.27 -12.10 2.31
N CYS A 7 17.12 -11.42 1.18
CA CYS A 7 16.53 -11.98 -0.04
C CYS A 7 17.32 -13.15 -0.64
N SER A 8 18.59 -13.37 -0.25
CA SER A 8 19.39 -14.50 -0.73
C SER A 8 18.89 -15.86 -0.20
N LYS A 9 18.11 -15.85 0.88
CA LYS A 9 17.58 -17.07 1.53
C LYS A 9 16.30 -17.61 0.90
N CYS A 10 15.72 -16.89 -0.06
CA CYS A 10 14.43 -17.24 -0.66
C CYS A 10 14.64 -18.29 -1.76
N LYS A 11 14.11 -19.51 -1.56
CA LYS A 11 14.23 -20.66 -2.49
C LYS A 11 13.73 -20.34 -3.90
N VAL A 12 12.72 -19.48 -3.99
CA VAL A 12 12.26 -18.87 -5.23
C VAL A 12 12.56 -17.38 -5.09
N ARG A 13 13.41 -16.83 -5.97
CA ARG A 13 13.58 -15.38 -6.06
C ARG A 13 12.19 -14.78 -6.29
N CYS A 14 11.84 -13.71 -5.58
CA CYS A 14 10.88 -12.76 -6.13
C CYS A 14 11.48 -12.34 -7.47
N ASP A 15 11.01 -12.92 -8.58
CA ASP A 15 11.69 -12.75 -9.84
C ASP A 15 11.51 -11.29 -10.26
N GLY A 16 12.60 -10.61 -10.60
CA GLY A 16 12.56 -9.21 -11.07
C GLY A 16 11.87 -9.06 -12.43
N LYS A 17 11.03 -10.03 -12.84
CA LYS A 17 10.31 -10.05 -14.09
C LYS A 17 9.06 -9.17 -13.95
N SER A 18 9.05 -8.08 -14.69
CA SER A 18 7.82 -7.32 -14.95
C SER A 18 6.78 -8.23 -15.59
N LEU A 19 5.50 -8.08 -15.22
CA LEU A 19 4.40 -8.87 -15.79
C LEU A 19 4.23 -8.65 -17.29
N GLY A 20 4.68 -7.50 -17.83
CA GLY A 20 4.56 -7.12 -19.24
C GLY A 20 3.12 -6.88 -19.72
N ILE A 21 2.13 -7.43 -19.01
CA ILE A 21 0.69 -7.28 -19.23
C ILE A 21 0.04 -7.01 -17.86
N TYR A 22 -0.57 -5.83 -17.71
CA TYR A 22 -1.27 -5.44 -16.50
C TYR A 22 -2.72 -5.95 -16.55
N ASN A 23 -3.08 -6.89 -15.68
CA ASN A 23 -4.45 -7.38 -15.55
C ASN A 23 -5.22 -6.48 -14.56
N PHE A 24 -5.67 -5.32 -15.05
CA PHE A 24 -6.41 -4.35 -14.23
C PHE A 24 -7.61 -4.96 -13.52
N LYS A 25 -8.36 -5.86 -14.19
CA LYS A 25 -9.52 -6.53 -13.61
C LYS A 25 -9.14 -7.39 -12.40
N GLY A 26 -8.09 -8.20 -12.56
CA GLY A 26 -7.58 -9.04 -11.47
C GLY A 26 -7.03 -8.25 -10.29
N ASP A 27 -6.41 -7.09 -10.55
CA ASP A 27 -5.90 -6.21 -9.49
C ASP A 27 -7.05 -5.54 -8.71
N VAL A 28 -8.11 -5.11 -9.39
CA VAL A 28 -9.32 -4.56 -8.76
C VAL A 28 -10.02 -5.61 -7.89
N GLU A 29 -10.32 -6.79 -8.44
CA GLU A 29 -10.95 -7.89 -7.71
C GLU A 29 -10.14 -8.27 -6.45
N TYR A 30 -8.80 -8.23 -6.57
CA TYR A 30 -7.92 -8.52 -5.46
C TYR A 30 -7.94 -7.46 -4.35
N SER A 31 -8.01 -6.19 -4.72
CA SER A 31 -8.18 -5.09 -3.76
C SER A 31 -9.51 -5.23 -3.02
N GLU A 32 -10.61 -5.37 -3.77
CA GLU A 32 -11.97 -5.45 -3.23
C GLU A 32 -12.14 -6.65 -2.29
N TYR A 33 -11.54 -7.80 -2.63
CA TYR A 33 -11.53 -8.97 -1.74
C TYR A 33 -10.94 -8.62 -0.38
N PHE A 34 -9.82 -7.89 -0.32
CA PHE A 34 -9.19 -7.55 0.94
C PHE A 34 -9.90 -6.45 1.71
N GLU A 35 -10.44 -5.44 1.02
CA GLU A 35 -11.29 -4.42 1.64
C GLU A 35 -12.47 -5.08 2.38
N ASN A 36 -13.22 -5.94 1.69
CA ASN A 36 -14.35 -6.66 2.27
C ASN A 36 -13.92 -7.59 3.41
N LYS A 37 -12.77 -8.26 3.28
CA LYS A 37 -12.21 -9.10 4.34
C LYS A 37 -11.85 -8.29 5.59
N ILE A 38 -11.29 -7.09 5.43
CA ILE A 38 -10.92 -6.19 6.52
C ILE A 38 -12.18 -5.66 7.21
N ILE A 39 -13.18 -5.21 6.44
CA ILE A 39 -14.49 -4.79 6.97
C ILE A 39 -15.09 -5.91 7.84
N ASN A 40 -15.19 -7.12 7.30
CA ASN A 40 -15.74 -8.27 8.02
C ASN A 40 -14.98 -8.58 9.32
N LYS A 41 -13.64 -8.47 9.31
CA LYS A 41 -12.83 -8.66 10.52
C LYS A 41 -13.05 -7.57 11.57
N LEU A 42 -13.22 -6.32 11.15
CA LEU A 42 -13.52 -5.22 12.05
C LEU A 42 -14.92 -5.38 12.67
N CYS A 43 -15.91 -5.72 11.86
CA CYS A 43 -17.28 -5.96 12.31
C CYS A 43 -17.37 -7.11 13.34
N LYS A 44 -16.65 -8.21 13.12
CA LYS A 44 -16.54 -9.32 14.09
C LYS A 44 -15.90 -8.94 15.42
N ARG A 45 -15.20 -7.81 15.49
CA ARG A 45 -14.58 -7.25 16.71
C ARG A 45 -15.41 -6.13 17.34
N ASN A 46 -16.72 -6.13 17.11
CA ASN A 46 -17.67 -5.13 17.62
C ASN A 46 -17.32 -3.69 17.22
N ARG A 47 -16.77 -3.50 16.02
CA ARG A 47 -16.65 -2.18 15.39
C ARG A 47 -17.67 -2.09 14.27
N TYR A 48 -18.02 -0.89 13.84
CA TYR A 48 -18.73 -0.72 12.58
C TYR A 48 -17.76 -0.28 11.50
N ALA A 49 -17.74 -0.97 10.37
CA ALA A 49 -16.90 -0.62 9.22
C ALA A 49 -17.68 -0.80 7.92
N LYS A 50 -17.51 0.12 6.97
CA LYS A 50 -18.14 0.07 5.65
C LYS A 50 -17.22 0.69 4.61
N LYS A 51 -17.50 0.46 3.32
CA LYS A 51 -16.82 1.21 2.25
C LYS A 51 -17.18 2.70 2.35
N THR A 52 -16.23 3.57 2.02
CA THR A 52 -16.51 5.00 1.88
C THR A 52 -17.44 5.24 0.69
N GLU A 53 -18.31 6.24 0.80
CA GLU A 53 -19.11 6.77 -0.31
C GLU A 53 -18.52 8.09 -0.85
N LYS A 54 -17.50 8.63 -0.19
CA LYS A 54 -16.87 9.89 -0.57
C LYS A 54 -15.84 9.67 -1.67
N ASP A 55 -16.08 10.26 -2.84
CA ASP A 55 -15.10 10.25 -3.91
C ASP A 55 -13.79 10.94 -3.47
N GLY A 56 -12.66 10.37 -3.89
CA GLY A 56 -11.35 10.83 -3.48
C GLY A 56 -10.93 10.52 -2.04
N TYR A 57 -11.76 9.88 -1.22
CA TYR A 57 -11.39 9.42 0.13
C TYR A 57 -10.88 7.98 0.14
N SER A 58 -10.39 7.53 1.29
CA SER A 58 -9.86 6.17 1.47
C SER A 58 -10.95 5.11 1.48
N ASP A 59 -10.61 3.87 1.10
CA ASP A 59 -11.56 2.79 0.82
C ASP A 59 -12.59 2.49 1.93
N ILE A 60 -12.20 2.56 3.21
CA ILE A 60 -13.02 2.10 4.35
C ILE A 60 -13.23 3.22 5.37
N GLU A 61 -14.47 3.38 5.84
CA GLU A 61 -14.86 4.15 7.02
C GLU A 61 -15.01 3.22 8.23
N VAL A 62 -14.48 3.63 9.39
CA VAL A 62 -14.66 2.91 10.66
C VAL A 62 -15.35 3.81 11.67
N CYS A 63 -16.49 3.38 12.20
CA CYS A 63 -17.32 4.12 13.15
C CYS A 63 -17.43 3.39 14.49
N ILE A 64 -17.90 4.10 15.53
CA ILE A 64 -18.21 3.51 16.84
C ILE A 64 -19.33 2.46 16.72
N SER A 65 -20.35 2.78 15.94
CA SER A 65 -21.55 2.00 15.67
C SER A 65 -22.09 2.40 14.29
N GLU A 66 -23.16 1.74 13.82
CA GLU A 66 -23.76 1.97 12.50
C GLU A 66 -24.09 3.43 12.19
N ASN A 67 -24.60 4.15 13.19
CA ASN A 67 -24.91 5.59 13.11
C ASN A 67 -24.01 6.44 14.04
N GLY A 68 -22.90 5.85 14.50
CA GLY A 68 -21.98 6.47 15.42
C GLY A 68 -20.99 7.41 14.74
N ALA A 69 -20.25 8.16 15.55
CA ALA A 69 -19.21 9.03 15.03
C ALA A 69 -18.12 8.25 14.28
N LEU A 70 -17.69 8.80 13.15
CA LEU A 70 -16.56 8.30 12.38
C LEU A 70 -15.28 8.39 13.22
N LYS A 71 -14.50 7.30 13.26
CA LYS A 71 -13.27 7.19 14.03
C LYS A 71 -12.04 7.31 13.17
N CYS A 72 -12.03 6.68 12.00
CA CYS A 72 -10.92 6.79 11.06
C CYS A 72 -11.34 6.37 9.65
N TYR A 73 -10.51 6.77 8.69
CA TYR A 73 -10.49 6.20 7.35
C TYR A 73 -9.32 5.22 7.20
N ILE A 74 -9.51 4.16 6.43
CA ILE A 74 -8.47 3.17 6.11
C ILE A 74 -8.40 3.00 4.59
N GLU A 75 -7.23 3.29 4.02
CA GLU A 75 -6.86 2.93 2.65
C GLU A 75 -6.24 1.53 2.65
N VAL A 76 -6.70 0.64 1.79
CA VAL A 76 -6.18 -0.72 1.66
C VAL A 76 -5.27 -0.83 0.45
N LYS A 77 -4.06 -1.34 0.66
CA LYS A 77 -3.07 -1.54 -0.41
C LYS A 77 -2.56 -2.98 -0.40
N ALA A 78 -3.13 -3.82 -1.24
CA ALA A 78 -2.72 -5.21 -1.35
C ALA A 78 -1.46 -5.36 -2.22
N GLN A 79 -0.38 -5.92 -1.65
CA GLN A 79 0.90 -6.06 -2.33
C GLN A 79 1.44 -7.48 -2.25
N ARG A 80 1.72 -8.05 -3.43
CA ARG A 80 2.24 -9.41 -3.58
C ARG A 80 3.73 -9.49 -3.90
N ARG A 81 4.30 -8.46 -4.54
CA ARG A 81 5.66 -8.52 -5.10
C ARG A 81 6.62 -7.61 -4.38
N THR A 82 7.86 -8.06 -4.29
CA THR A 82 9.01 -7.32 -3.74
C THR A 82 9.68 -6.50 -4.85
N PHE A 83 10.10 -5.27 -4.56
CA PHE A 83 10.79 -4.42 -5.54
C PHE A 83 12.29 -4.75 -5.56
N MET A 84 12.66 -5.82 -6.26
CA MET A 84 14.01 -6.39 -6.21
C MET A 84 15.14 -5.46 -6.68
N SER A 85 14.85 -4.52 -7.58
CA SER A 85 15.83 -3.60 -8.11
C SER A 85 15.87 -2.25 -7.36
N VAL A 86 15.25 -2.15 -6.17
CA VAL A 86 15.15 -0.89 -5.43
C VAL A 86 16.52 -0.25 -5.18
N GLU A 87 17.51 -1.02 -4.74
CA GLU A 87 18.85 -0.50 -4.43
C GLU A 87 19.59 -0.03 -5.69
N LYS A 88 19.31 -0.66 -6.84
CA LYS A 88 19.89 -0.25 -8.12
C LYS A 88 19.23 1.02 -8.67
N ILE A 89 17.89 1.09 -8.57
CA ILE A 89 17.09 2.16 -9.20
C ILE A 89 17.03 3.40 -8.30
N LEU A 90 17.02 3.20 -6.99
CA LEU A 90 16.95 4.24 -5.96
C LEU A 90 18.12 4.06 -4.96
N PRO A 91 19.39 4.22 -5.39
CA PRO A 91 20.56 3.90 -4.56
C PRO A 91 20.66 4.73 -3.28
N ASN A 92 20.09 5.93 -3.26
CA ASN A 92 20.12 6.86 -2.12
C ASN A 92 18.84 6.80 -1.27
N SER A 93 18.01 5.77 -1.44
CA SER A 93 16.71 5.66 -0.77
C SER A 93 16.77 5.08 0.65
N ASN A 94 17.87 4.38 0.98
CA ASN A 94 17.98 3.52 2.17
C ASN A 94 16.85 2.47 2.25
N LEU A 95 16.38 1.99 1.09
CA LEU A 95 15.39 0.92 1.00
C LEU A 95 16.07 -0.40 0.64
N ILE A 96 15.60 -1.48 1.27
CA ILE A 96 16.00 -2.85 0.91
C ILE A 96 14.85 -3.55 0.20
N PRO A 97 15.13 -4.47 -0.76
CA PRO A 97 14.10 -5.11 -1.55
C PRO A 97 12.95 -5.69 -0.71
N SER A 98 13.26 -6.57 0.24
CA SER A 98 12.30 -7.35 1.05
C SER A 98 11.32 -6.48 1.85
N GLU A 99 11.72 -5.28 2.23
CA GLU A 99 10.91 -4.34 2.99
C GLU A 99 10.19 -3.31 2.12
N THR A 100 10.53 -3.20 0.84
CA THR A 100 10.04 -2.09 0.03
C THR A 100 8.55 -2.24 -0.27
N MET A 101 7.81 -1.16 0.01
CA MET A 101 6.39 -0.98 -0.25
C MET A 101 6.24 0.17 -1.24
N ALA A 102 5.59 -0.06 -2.38
CA ALA A 102 5.35 0.98 -3.38
C ALA A 102 3.94 1.56 -3.24
N LEU A 103 3.74 2.83 -3.52
CA LEU A 103 2.42 3.43 -3.72
C LEU A 103 2.47 4.30 -4.95
N ASN A 104 1.35 4.41 -5.66
CA ASN A 104 1.18 5.51 -6.61
C ASN A 104 1.43 6.82 -5.87
N LEU A 105 2.31 7.70 -6.37
CA LEU A 105 2.65 8.95 -5.68
C LEU A 105 1.44 9.86 -5.47
N SER A 106 0.43 9.83 -6.36
CA SER A 106 -0.77 10.66 -6.18
C SER A 106 -1.60 10.29 -4.96
N ASP A 107 -1.58 9.01 -4.53
CA ASP A 107 -2.36 8.55 -3.37
C ASP A 107 -1.90 9.17 -2.05
N PRO A 108 -0.63 9.00 -1.60
CA PRO A 108 -0.19 9.60 -0.35
C PRO A 108 -0.29 11.13 -0.38
N LEU A 109 -0.02 11.79 -1.52
CA LEU A 109 -0.17 13.25 -1.63
C LEU A 109 -1.62 13.70 -1.39
N ARG A 110 -2.58 13.03 -2.04
CA ARG A 110 -4.02 13.26 -1.82
C ARG A 110 -4.39 13.07 -0.35
N TYR A 111 -3.92 12.00 0.29
CA TYR A 111 -4.21 11.76 1.70
C TYR A 111 -3.54 12.75 2.65
N PHE A 112 -2.34 13.26 2.34
CA PHE A 112 -1.70 14.35 3.10
C PHE A 112 -2.56 15.61 3.06
N ASP A 113 -3.11 15.95 1.90
CA ASP A 113 -3.96 17.14 1.74
C ASP A 113 -5.31 16.98 2.44
N ILE A 114 -5.91 15.80 2.41
CA ILE A 114 -7.15 15.51 3.16
C ILE A 114 -6.86 15.58 4.67
N ALA A 115 -5.78 14.95 5.15
CA ALA A 115 -5.43 14.93 6.57
C ALA A 115 -5.11 16.33 7.16
N LYS A 116 -4.77 17.32 6.34
CA LYS A 116 -4.61 18.72 6.76
C LYS A 116 -5.95 19.45 6.96
N LYS A 117 -6.99 19.00 6.27
CA LYS A 117 -8.34 19.61 6.29
C LYS A 117 -9.27 18.90 7.28
N GLU A 118 -9.07 17.60 7.45
CA GLU A 118 -9.90 16.74 8.28
C GLU A 118 -9.25 16.48 9.65
N THR A 119 -10.08 16.44 10.69
CA THR A 119 -9.62 16.02 12.04
C THR A 119 -9.63 14.50 12.21
N ILE A 120 -10.31 13.79 11.30
CA ILE A 120 -10.45 12.34 11.34
C ILE A 120 -9.15 11.69 10.83
N PRO A 121 -8.52 10.80 11.62
CA PRO A 121 -7.28 10.17 11.22
C PRO A 121 -7.45 9.25 10.02
N ILE A 122 -6.50 9.31 9.10
CA ILE A 122 -6.40 8.44 7.93
C ILE A 122 -5.22 7.49 8.13
N TYR A 123 -5.44 6.21 7.83
CA TYR A 123 -4.42 5.17 7.85
C TYR A 123 -4.28 4.54 6.48
N ILE A 124 -3.06 4.20 6.09
CA ILE A 124 -2.82 3.27 4.98
C ILE A 124 -2.49 1.92 5.59
N LEU A 125 -3.22 0.89 5.18
CA LEU A 125 -3.10 -0.50 5.58
C LEU A 125 -2.63 -1.33 4.39
N TRP A 126 -1.40 -1.78 4.46
CA TRP A 126 -0.83 -2.71 3.50
C TRP A 126 -1.15 -4.15 3.88
N VAL A 127 -1.61 -4.90 2.88
CA VAL A 127 -1.83 -6.34 2.96
C VAL A 127 -0.73 -7.03 2.17
N LEU A 128 0.18 -7.70 2.88
CA LEU A 128 1.30 -8.42 2.28
C LEU A 128 0.98 -9.91 2.19
N SER A 129 1.22 -10.47 1.02
CA SER A 129 1.00 -11.88 0.68
C SER A 129 2.05 -12.30 -0.34
N ASN A 130 2.34 -13.59 -0.49
CA ASN A 130 3.22 -14.11 -1.54
C ASN A 130 4.59 -13.42 -1.63
N ARG A 131 5.14 -13.02 -0.47
CA ARG A 131 6.48 -12.45 -0.34
C ARG A 131 7.33 -13.41 0.50
N PRO A 132 7.92 -14.47 -0.07
CA PRO A 132 8.55 -15.56 0.69
C PRO A 132 9.60 -15.11 1.71
N CYS A 133 10.24 -13.96 1.48
CA CYS A 133 11.24 -13.41 2.39
C CYS A 133 10.64 -12.72 3.63
N THR A 134 9.33 -12.45 3.66
CA THR A 134 8.62 -11.67 4.68
C THR A 134 7.36 -12.37 5.21
N VAL A 135 6.69 -13.11 4.34
CA VAL A 135 5.41 -13.82 4.55
C VAL A 135 5.52 -15.18 3.89
N ASN A 136 5.23 -16.25 4.64
CA ASN A 136 5.24 -17.60 4.07
C ASN A 136 4.22 -17.71 2.94
N ASN A 137 4.40 -18.71 2.06
CA ASN A 137 3.37 -19.03 1.07
C ASN A 137 2.05 -19.36 1.81
N ASP A 138 0.94 -18.84 1.29
CA ASP A 138 -0.42 -18.95 1.86
C ASP A 138 -0.73 -18.10 3.10
N GLU A 139 0.24 -17.36 3.64
CA GLU A 139 0.01 -16.41 4.73
C GLU A 139 -0.27 -14.99 4.22
N VAL A 140 -0.91 -14.20 5.09
CA VAL A 140 -1.12 -12.76 4.89
C VAL A 140 -0.70 -12.03 6.15
N LYS A 141 0.13 -11.00 6.00
CA LYS A 141 0.48 -10.05 7.06
C LYS A 141 -0.09 -8.67 6.78
N TYR A 142 -0.41 -7.95 7.85
CA TYR A 142 -1.01 -6.63 7.78
C TYR A 142 -0.07 -5.62 8.42
N PHE A 143 0.22 -4.55 7.69
CA PHE A 143 1.07 -3.45 8.16
C PHE A 143 0.34 -2.15 7.95
N TYR A 144 0.41 -1.22 8.89
CA TYR A 144 -0.28 0.05 8.77
C TYR A 144 0.57 1.20 9.26
N GLN A 145 0.23 2.39 8.78
CA GLN A 145 0.77 3.63 9.32
C GLN A 145 -0.24 4.77 9.16
N LYS A 146 -0.21 5.71 10.11
CA LYS A 146 -1.01 6.93 10.03
C LYS A 146 -0.42 7.88 8.98
N VAL A 147 -1.28 8.54 8.22
CA VAL A 147 -0.89 9.38 7.08
C VAL A 147 0.02 10.54 7.48
N ASP A 148 -0.14 11.12 8.68
CA ASP A 148 0.74 12.16 9.21
C ASP A 148 2.20 11.68 9.44
N ILE A 149 2.38 10.43 9.84
CA ILE A 149 3.71 9.82 9.98
C ILE A 149 4.30 9.53 8.60
N LEU A 150 3.49 9.06 7.65
CA LEU A 150 3.91 8.86 6.27
C LEU A 150 4.34 10.18 5.61
N GLU A 151 3.67 11.29 5.91
CA GLU A 151 4.05 12.63 5.42
C GLU A 151 5.43 13.05 5.96
N LYS A 152 5.71 12.78 7.23
CA LYS A 152 7.04 13.06 7.81
C LYS A 152 8.14 12.26 7.12
N ILE A 153 7.88 10.99 6.83
CA ILE A 153 8.83 10.13 6.07
C ILE A 153 8.99 10.69 4.65
N TYR A 154 7.88 11.02 3.99
CA TYR A 154 7.89 11.63 2.66
C TYR A 154 8.74 12.90 2.63
N ASN A 155 8.57 13.80 3.59
CA ASN A 155 9.31 15.06 3.67
C ASN A 155 10.79 14.88 4.01
N LYS A 156 11.14 13.81 4.75
CA LYS A 156 12.53 13.47 5.07
C LYS A 156 13.31 12.99 3.84
N TYR A 157 12.74 12.06 3.08
CA TYR A 157 13.43 11.44 1.94
C TYR A 157 13.15 12.15 0.61
N LYS A 158 12.01 12.85 0.50
CA LYS A 158 11.57 13.55 -0.70
C LYS A 158 11.74 12.65 -1.94
N ASN A 159 12.30 13.18 -3.01
CA ASN A 159 12.44 12.50 -4.29
C ASN A 159 13.42 11.31 -4.29
N THR A 160 14.20 11.08 -3.22
CA THR A 160 15.14 9.93 -3.20
C THR A 160 14.43 8.58 -3.18
N ARG A 161 13.13 8.57 -2.87
CA ARG A 161 12.26 7.37 -2.86
C ARG A 161 11.19 7.38 -3.97
N THR A 162 11.28 8.33 -4.90
CA THR A 162 10.36 8.43 -6.03
C THR A 162 10.96 7.73 -7.25
N PHE A 163 10.21 6.80 -7.84
CA PHE A 163 10.56 6.18 -9.12
C PHE A 163 9.49 6.46 -10.16
N ARG A 164 9.91 6.93 -11.33
CA ARG A 164 9.05 7.05 -12.52
C ARG A 164 9.45 5.99 -13.53
N ARG A 165 8.53 5.09 -13.87
CA ARG A 165 8.72 4.15 -14.98
C ARG A 165 8.43 4.84 -16.32
N LYS A 166 8.97 4.29 -17.40
CA LYS A 166 8.58 4.69 -18.75
C LYS A 166 7.10 4.33 -18.98
N SER A 167 6.38 5.19 -19.68
CA SER A 167 5.04 4.88 -20.18
C SER A 167 5.14 3.83 -21.27
N GLU A 168 4.24 2.86 -21.26
CA GLU A 168 4.12 1.80 -22.27
C GLU A 168 2.73 1.87 -22.93
N THR A 169 2.54 1.20 -24.07
CA THR A 169 1.27 1.23 -24.82
C THR A 169 0.08 0.78 -23.99
N GLY A 170 0.27 -0.15 -23.04
CA GLY A 170 -0.76 -0.61 -22.11
C GLY A 170 -1.20 0.43 -21.06
N ASP A 171 -0.52 1.57 -20.95
CA ASP A 171 -0.93 2.67 -20.08
C ASP A 171 -2.02 3.55 -20.70
N ILE A 172 -2.33 3.35 -21.99
CA ILE A 172 -3.34 4.10 -22.72
C ILE A 172 -4.57 3.21 -22.91
N VAL A 173 -5.70 3.62 -22.34
CA VAL A 173 -7.00 2.94 -22.50
C VAL A 173 -7.98 3.95 -23.08
N ASN A 174 -8.47 3.68 -24.29
CA ASN A 174 -9.37 4.58 -25.04
C ASN A 174 -8.79 5.99 -25.28
N GLY A 175 -7.48 6.09 -25.55
CA GLY A 175 -6.81 7.38 -25.81
C GLY A 175 -6.44 8.17 -24.56
N GLU A 176 -6.87 7.73 -23.38
CA GLU A 176 -6.52 8.34 -22.10
C GLU A 176 -5.37 7.59 -21.44
N HIS A 177 -4.40 8.33 -20.89
CA HIS A 177 -3.32 7.75 -20.09
C HIS A 177 -3.84 7.38 -18.70
N LYS A 178 -4.10 6.09 -18.47
CA LYS A 178 -4.59 5.53 -17.20
C LYS A 178 -3.50 4.84 -16.38
N GLY A 179 -2.34 4.61 -16.97
CA GLY A 179 -1.23 3.93 -16.31
C GLY A 179 -0.58 4.78 -15.21
N VAL A 180 -0.49 4.24 -14.01
CA VAL A 180 0.31 4.85 -12.94
C VAL A 180 1.79 4.73 -13.28
N VAL A 181 2.44 5.87 -13.53
CA VAL A 181 3.85 5.93 -13.94
C VAL A 181 4.79 6.42 -12.84
N VAL A 182 4.28 7.05 -11.78
CA VAL A 182 5.11 7.56 -10.67
C VAL A 182 4.72 6.89 -9.37
N ASN A 183 5.69 6.24 -8.73
CA ASN A 183 5.51 5.60 -7.44
C ASN A 183 6.44 6.21 -6.39
N TYR A 184 5.93 6.29 -5.16
CA TYR A 184 6.71 6.55 -3.96
C TYR A 184 6.93 5.27 -3.17
N HIS A 185 8.07 5.13 -2.51
CA HIS A 185 8.45 3.91 -1.81
C HIS A 185 8.62 4.14 -0.31
N PHE A 186 8.13 3.21 0.50
CA PHE A 186 8.30 3.14 1.95
C PHE A 186 8.98 1.82 2.32
N SER A 187 9.50 1.72 3.55
CA SER A 187 10.00 0.45 4.12
C SER A 187 9.01 -0.10 5.14
N LEU A 188 8.88 -1.44 5.21
CA LEU A 188 8.14 -2.13 6.27
C LEU A 188 8.62 -1.76 7.68
N SER A 189 9.90 -1.43 7.86
CA SER A 189 10.46 -0.98 9.14
C SER A 189 9.85 0.33 9.64
N GLU A 190 9.21 1.10 8.74
CA GLU A 190 8.55 2.37 9.01
C GLU A 190 7.06 2.18 9.34
N LEU A 191 6.55 0.95 9.24
CA LEU A 191 5.16 0.59 9.45
C LEU A 191 4.99 -0.21 10.75
N LYS A 192 3.75 -0.27 11.24
CA LYS A 192 3.36 -1.11 12.38
C LYS A 192 2.69 -2.37 11.87
N GLU A 193 3.18 -3.52 12.28
CA GLU A 193 2.48 -4.79 12.03
C GLU A 193 1.24 -4.90 12.93
N ILE A 194 0.15 -5.44 12.41
CA ILE A 194 -1.08 -5.71 13.17
C ILE A 194 -1.60 -7.12 12.91
N LYS A 195 -2.05 -7.78 13.97
CA LYS A 195 -2.77 -9.06 13.88
C LYS A 195 -4.27 -8.81 13.70
N MET A 196 -4.80 -9.17 12.52
CA MET A 196 -6.21 -9.01 12.17
C MET A 196 -6.98 -10.32 12.21
#